data_AF-A0A368GNI8-F1
#
_entry.id   AF-A0A368GNI8-F1
#
_cell.length_a   1.000
_cell.length_b   1.000
_cell.length_c   1.000
_cell.angle_alpha   90.00
_cell.angle_beta   90.00
_cell.angle_gamma   90.00
#
_symmetry.space_group_name_H-M   'P 1'
#
loop_
_entity.id
_entity.type
_entity.pdbx_description
1 polymer ?
#
loop_
_entity_poly.entity_id
_entity_poly.type
_entity_poly.pdbx_seq_one_letter_code
_entity_poly.pdbx_strand_id
1 'polypeptide(L)'
;MSAVPVVLNVGGTKFFTTAETLTSPSAGENSYFANLDYTKGEIFIDRDPTVFKYILNYLRDGRVMFPDDGLTTGLMFQEVKLPAQLLSVLSENYWSSYVMSNIVVLNVGGERFTTTRETLMSNLCRENTYFANLDDYKGEIFIDRDPKVFMFILNYLRDGKVAIPEDQFVRTRIRQEAEYFCMDKLATMIDFAEEGRTEVIEAIKWYPAPYD
;
A
#
# COMPACT_ATOMS: atom_id res chain seq x y z
N MET A 1 -2.52 32.57 -7.34
CA MET A 1 -2.76 31.63 -8.45
C MET A 1 -3.90 30.71 -8.03
N SER A 2 -4.80 30.32 -8.94
CA SER A 2 -5.82 29.31 -8.64
C SER A 2 -5.13 27.96 -8.47
N ALA A 3 -5.50 27.21 -7.44
CA ALA A 3 -4.91 25.91 -7.18
C ALA A 3 -5.24 24.92 -8.33
N VAL A 4 -4.26 24.14 -8.79
CA VAL A 4 -4.47 23.12 -9.84
C VAL A 4 -5.06 21.86 -9.20
N PRO A 5 -6.31 21.46 -9.51
CA PRO A 5 -6.93 20.29 -8.91
C PRO A 5 -6.27 19.00 -9.42
N VAL A 6 -6.07 18.04 -8.52
CA VAL A 6 -5.46 16.73 -8.80
C VAL A 6 -6.31 15.63 -8.18
N VAL A 7 -6.54 14.55 -8.94
CA VAL A 7 -7.19 13.33 -8.45
C VAL A 7 -6.12 12.25 -8.31
N LEU A 8 -5.95 11.74 -7.09
CA LEU A 8 -5.06 10.61 -6.81
C LEU A 8 -5.92 9.36 -6.59
N ASN A 9 -5.66 8.29 -7.35
CA ASN A 9 -6.22 6.97 -7.09
C ASN A 9 -5.18 6.14 -6.32
N VAL A 10 -5.39 6.00 -5.02
CA VAL A 10 -4.51 5.26 -4.13
C VAL A 10 -5.13 3.90 -3.85
N GLY A 11 -4.59 2.86 -4.47
CA GLY A 11 -5.06 1.49 -4.26
C GLY A 11 -6.53 1.23 -4.62
N GLY A 12 -7.18 2.09 -5.40
CA GLY A 12 -8.62 2.04 -5.72
C GLY A 12 -9.46 3.13 -5.06
N THR A 13 -8.91 3.84 -4.07
CA THR A 13 -9.60 4.95 -3.38
C THR A 13 -9.19 6.30 -3.98
N LYS A 14 -10.17 7.13 -4.33
CA LYS A 14 -9.93 8.46 -4.90
C LYS A 14 -9.75 9.52 -3.82
N PHE A 15 -8.66 10.25 -3.89
CA PHE A 15 -8.37 11.44 -3.08
C PHE A 15 -8.33 12.67 -3.98
N PHE A 16 -8.94 13.75 -3.49
CA PHE A 16 -8.98 15.03 -4.18
C PHE A 16 -8.08 16.01 -3.44
N THR A 17 -7.17 16.64 -4.17
CA THR A 17 -6.19 17.58 -3.62
C THR A 17 -5.76 18.56 -4.71
N THR A 18 -4.69 19.30 -4.48
CA THR A 18 -4.12 20.23 -5.46
C THR A 18 -2.63 19.97 -5.66
N ALA A 19 -2.08 20.36 -6.82
CA ALA A 19 -0.66 20.26 -7.09
C ALA A 19 0.16 21.01 -6.03
N GLU A 20 -0.32 22.17 -5.58
CA GLU A 20 0.33 22.98 -4.54
C GLU A 20 0.43 22.26 -3.20
N THR A 21 -0.56 21.43 -2.86
CA THR A 21 -0.50 20.59 -1.65
C THR A 21 0.58 19.52 -1.82
N LEU A 22 0.63 18.88 -2.99
CA LEU A 22 1.54 17.77 -3.26
C LEU A 22 3.00 18.23 -3.44
N THR A 23 3.21 19.48 -3.84
CA THR A 23 4.52 20.12 -3.95
C THR A 23 4.80 21.11 -2.81
N SER A 24 4.12 20.98 -1.67
CA SER A 24 4.35 21.87 -0.54
C SER A 24 5.77 21.66 0.04
N PRO A 25 6.32 22.62 0.80
CA PRO A 25 7.61 22.44 1.46
C PRO A 25 7.67 21.19 2.36
N SER A 26 6.53 20.82 2.97
CA SER A 26 6.40 19.61 3.81
C SER A 26 6.63 18.31 3.02
N ALA A 27 6.36 18.31 1.70
CA ALA A 27 6.65 17.16 0.85
C ALA A 27 8.16 16.91 0.74
N GLY A 28 8.95 17.99 0.66
CA GLY A 28 10.36 17.94 0.33
C GLY A 28 10.62 17.86 -1.18
N GLU A 29 11.71 18.49 -1.61
CA GLU A 29 12.05 18.69 -3.02
C GLU A 29 12.30 17.40 -3.80
N ASN A 30 12.72 16.33 -3.11
CA ASN A 30 12.98 15.01 -3.72
C ASN A 30 11.86 13.99 -3.45
N SER A 31 10.67 14.47 -3.08
CA SER A 31 9.55 13.57 -2.80
C SER A 31 9.03 12.89 -4.06
N TYR A 32 8.38 11.75 -3.86
CA TYR A 32 7.58 11.10 -4.90
C TYR A 32 6.66 12.09 -5.63
N PHE A 33 6.02 12.98 -4.87
CA PHE A 33 5.06 13.95 -5.38
C PHE A 33 5.72 15.06 -6.20
N ALA A 34 6.93 15.49 -5.87
CA ALA A 34 7.60 16.59 -6.57
C ALA A 34 7.77 16.34 -8.08
N ASN A 35 7.89 15.07 -8.49
CA ASN A 35 8.15 14.67 -9.87
C ASN A 35 6.93 14.14 -10.63
N LEU A 36 5.71 14.31 -10.09
CA LEU A 36 4.50 13.85 -10.76
C LEU A 36 4.05 14.79 -11.88
N ASP A 37 3.54 14.21 -12.95
CA ASP A 37 2.92 14.94 -14.05
C ASP A 37 1.46 15.28 -13.72
N TYR A 38 1.24 16.47 -13.17
CA TYR A 38 -0.07 17.00 -12.79
C TYR A 38 -0.96 17.41 -13.97
N THR A 39 -0.47 17.30 -15.22
CA THR A 39 -1.30 17.54 -16.40
C THR A 39 -2.17 16.32 -16.74
N LYS A 40 -1.85 15.16 -16.18
CA LYS A 40 -2.63 13.93 -16.31
C LYS A 40 -3.81 13.96 -15.34
N GLY A 41 -5.00 13.58 -15.83
CA GLY A 41 -6.24 13.67 -15.07
C GLY A 41 -6.20 12.94 -13.72
N GLU A 42 -6.24 11.60 -13.76
CA GLU A 42 -6.13 10.76 -12.56
C GLU A 42 -4.72 10.16 -12.46
N ILE A 43 -4.05 10.36 -11.32
CA ILE A 43 -2.74 9.78 -11.04
C ILE A 43 -2.93 8.57 -10.15
N PHE A 44 -2.47 7.40 -10.62
CA PHE A 44 -2.55 6.15 -9.87
C PHE A 44 -1.31 5.96 -8.96
N ILE A 45 -1.55 5.52 -7.73
CA ILE A 45 -0.56 5.20 -6.71
C ILE A 45 -0.90 3.80 -6.17
N ASP A 46 -0.03 2.81 -6.40
CA ASP A 46 -0.22 1.44 -5.93
C ASP A 46 0.17 1.29 -4.44
N ARG A 47 -0.59 1.93 -3.56
CA ARG A 47 -0.41 1.89 -2.10
C ARG A 47 -1.73 1.66 -1.37
N ASP A 48 -1.63 1.31 -0.09
CA ASP A 48 -2.77 1.26 0.81
C ASP A 48 -3.34 2.67 1.05
N PRO A 49 -4.63 2.93 0.77
CA PRO A 49 -5.22 4.24 1.00
C PRO A 49 -5.46 4.58 2.48
N THR A 50 -5.40 3.59 3.39
CA THR A 50 -5.84 3.70 4.79
C THR A 50 -5.24 4.91 5.50
N VAL A 51 -3.93 5.14 5.33
CA VAL A 51 -3.22 6.24 5.99
C VAL A 51 -3.07 7.50 5.12
N PHE A 52 -3.51 7.44 3.86
CA PHE A 52 -3.20 8.46 2.86
C PHE A 52 -3.82 9.83 3.19
N LYS A 53 -4.99 9.85 3.85
CA LYS A 53 -5.61 11.10 4.34
C LYS A 53 -4.70 11.87 5.31
N TYR A 54 -3.91 11.16 6.11
CA TYR A 54 -3.02 11.78 7.09
C TYR A 54 -1.74 12.30 6.43
N ILE A 55 -1.26 11.60 5.40
CA ILE A 55 -0.21 12.12 4.51
C ILE A 55 -0.67 13.43 3.89
N LEU A 56 -1.89 13.50 3.35
CA LEU A 56 -2.42 14.74 2.79
C LEU A 56 -2.57 15.87 3.83
N ASN A 57 -2.97 15.55 5.07
CA ASN A 57 -3.04 16.56 6.12
C ASN A 57 -1.64 17.13 6.43
N TYR A 58 -0.65 16.26 6.58
CA TYR A 58 0.74 16.68 6.77
C TYR A 58 1.25 17.56 5.62
N LEU A 59 0.94 17.19 4.38
CA LEU A 59 1.31 17.99 3.22
C LEU A 59 0.63 19.37 3.19
N ARG A 60 -0.56 19.52 3.79
CA ARG A 60 -1.30 20.79 3.83
C ARG A 60 -0.80 21.75 4.89
N ASP A 61 -0.54 21.28 6.10
CA ASP A 61 -0.26 22.14 7.25
C ASP A 61 0.96 21.73 8.09
N GLY A 62 1.68 20.69 7.68
CA GLY A 62 2.84 20.16 8.38
C GLY A 62 2.51 19.35 9.62
N ARG A 63 1.24 18.98 9.86
CA ARG A 63 0.80 18.27 11.07
C ARG A 63 0.21 16.91 10.75
N VAL A 64 0.55 15.93 11.59
CA VAL A 64 -0.09 14.60 11.61
C VAL A 64 -0.80 14.43 12.95
N MET A 65 -2.09 14.17 12.89
CA MET A 65 -2.82 13.62 14.03
C MET A 65 -2.79 12.11 13.90
N PHE A 66 -2.03 11.44 14.78
CA PHE A 66 -2.00 9.99 14.80
C PHE A 66 -3.34 9.46 15.34
N PRO A 67 -3.90 8.42 14.72
CA PRO A 67 -5.09 7.78 15.21
C PRO A 67 -4.79 6.94 16.46
N ASP A 68 -5.81 6.79 17.31
CA ASP A 68 -5.67 6.05 18.57
C ASP A 68 -5.70 4.52 18.40
N ASP A 69 -5.76 4.00 17.16
CA ASP A 69 -5.66 2.58 16.87
C ASP A 69 -4.23 2.17 16.46
N GLY A 70 -3.74 1.10 17.07
CA GLY A 70 -2.36 0.63 16.89
C GLY A 70 -2.06 0.16 15.46
N LEU A 71 -3.05 -0.36 14.74
CA LEU A 71 -2.88 -0.83 13.37
C LEU A 71 -2.61 0.35 12.41
N THR A 72 -3.47 1.36 12.41
CA THR A 72 -3.32 2.52 11.53
C THR A 72 -2.06 3.29 11.89
N THR A 73 -1.74 3.40 13.17
CA THR A 73 -0.45 3.96 13.63
C THR A 73 0.75 3.16 13.10
N GLY A 74 0.70 1.83 13.17
CA GLY A 74 1.73 0.95 12.60
C GLY A 74 1.88 1.14 11.08
N LEU A 75 0.77 1.24 10.35
CA LEU A 75 0.76 1.54 8.91
C LEU A 75 1.38 2.90 8.62
N MET A 76 1.10 3.93 9.44
CA MET A 76 1.74 5.24 9.27
C MET A 76 3.24 5.17 9.42
N PHE A 77 3.75 4.44 10.42
CA PHE A 77 5.19 4.28 10.58
C PHE A 77 5.83 3.53 9.42
N GLN A 78 5.11 2.61 8.78
CA GLN A 78 5.56 1.97 7.55
C GLN A 78 5.63 2.98 6.40
N GLU A 79 4.59 3.77 6.15
CA GLU A 79 4.57 4.73 5.03
C GLU A 79 5.53 5.93 5.23
N VAL A 80 5.60 6.49 6.43
CA VAL A 80 6.36 7.73 6.72
C VAL A 80 7.88 7.48 6.76
N LYS A 81 8.33 6.22 6.92
CA LYS A 81 9.74 5.83 6.76
C LYS A 81 10.17 5.55 5.31
N LEU A 82 9.23 5.49 4.36
CA LEU A 82 9.48 5.12 2.96
C LEU A 82 9.71 6.24 1.92
N PRO A 83 9.98 7.54 2.25
CA PRO A 83 10.32 8.52 1.21
C PRO A 83 11.50 8.08 0.31
N ALA A 84 12.44 7.29 0.85
CA ALA A 84 13.64 6.87 0.13
C ALA A 84 13.46 5.61 -0.76
N GLN A 85 12.45 4.75 -0.50
CA GLN A 85 12.30 3.48 -1.22
C GLN A 85 11.45 3.58 -2.49
N LEU A 86 10.74 4.69 -2.71
CA LEU A 86 10.06 4.98 -3.98
C LEU A 86 11.00 5.39 -5.11
N LEU A 87 12.28 5.66 -4.82
CA LEU A 87 13.27 6.07 -5.82
C LEU A 87 13.77 4.93 -6.72
N SER A 88 13.64 3.66 -6.33
CA SER A 88 14.06 2.53 -7.20
C SER A 88 13.04 2.21 -8.29
N VAL A 89 11.75 2.50 -8.07
CA VAL A 89 10.67 2.23 -9.02
C VAL A 89 10.53 3.35 -10.07
N LEU A 90 11.12 4.52 -9.84
CA LEU A 90 10.87 5.73 -10.63
C LEU A 90 12.13 6.29 -11.30
N SER A 91 12.96 5.42 -11.88
CA SER A 91 14.03 5.87 -12.79
C SER A 91 13.45 6.27 -14.16
N GLU A 92 13.00 7.52 -14.23
CA GLU A 92 12.95 8.48 -15.37
C GLU A 92 12.48 8.09 -16.78
N ASN A 93 12.10 6.85 -17.14
CA ASN A 93 11.80 6.54 -18.56
C ASN A 93 10.61 5.61 -18.85
N TYR A 94 9.58 5.53 -18.01
CA TYR A 94 8.52 4.52 -18.23
C TYR A 94 7.05 4.99 -18.17
N TRP A 95 6.71 6.26 -18.40
CA TRP A 95 5.29 6.63 -18.56
C TRP A 95 4.84 6.67 -20.03
N SER A 96 4.68 5.49 -20.62
CA SER A 96 3.93 5.27 -21.87
C SER A 96 2.56 4.63 -21.58
N SER A 97 1.71 4.52 -22.60
CA SER A 97 0.46 3.71 -22.65
C SER A 97 0.59 2.31 -22.01
N TYR A 98 1.81 1.80 -21.88
CA TYR A 98 2.19 0.57 -21.19
C TYR A 98 1.86 0.55 -19.68
N VAL A 99 1.97 1.67 -18.94
CA VAL A 99 1.66 1.71 -17.49
C VAL A 99 0.16 1.58 -17.24
N MET A 100 -0.67 2.23 -18.07
CA MET A 100 -2.12 2.02 -18.01
C MET A 100 -2.49 0.57 -18.34
N SER A 101 -1.71 -0.10 -19.20
CA SER A 101 -1.93 -1.51 -19.54
C SER A 101 -1.51 -2.51 -18.44
N ASN A 102 -0.86 -2.05 -17.36
CA ASN A 102 -0.46 -2.90 -16.22
C ASN A 102 -1.30 -2.67 -14.97
N ILE A 103 -2.21 -1.69 -14.96
CA ILE A 103 -3.14 -1.49 -13.85
C ILE A 103 -4.20 -2.59 -13.90
N VAL A 104 -4.40 -3.26 -12.77
CA VAL A 104 -5.39 -4.30 -12.58
C VAL A 104 -6.39 -3.83 -11.53
N VAL A 105 -7.68 -3.98 -11.83
CA VAL A 105 -8.75 -3.76 -10.86
C VAL A 105 -9.19 -5.11 -10.32
N LEU A 106 -9.13 -5.27 -9.00
CA LEU A 106 -9.64 -6.43 -8.29
C LEU A 106 -10.93 -6.02 -7.57
N ASN A 107 -12.02 -6.73 -7.82
CA ASN A 107 -13.25 -6.61 -7.05
C ASN A 107 -13.30 -7.75 -6.03
N VAL A 108 -13.00 -7.43 -4.78
CA VAL A 108 -12.93 -8.40 -3.69
C VAL A 108 -14.18 -8.27 -2.84
N GLY A 109 -15.10 -9.23 -2.94
CA GLY A 109 -16.35 -9.22 -2.17
C GLY A 109 -17.22 -7.96 -2.38
N GLY A 110 -17.08 -7.26 -3.51
CA GLY A 110 -17.78 -6.01 -3.83
C GLY A 110 -16.95 -4.74 -3.68
N GLU A 111 -15.76 -4.80 -3.07
CA GLU A 111 -14.86 -3.66 -2.90
C GLU A 111 -13.77 -3.65 -3.97
N ARG A 112 -13.52 -2.47 -4.56
CA ARG A 112 -12.54 -2.32 -5.64
C ARG A 112 -11.16 -1.95 -5.11
N PHE A 113 -10.20 -2.81 -5.36
CA PHE A 113 -8.79 -2.56 -5.21
C PHE A 113 -8.19 -2.29 -6.58
N THR A 114 -7.24 -1.36 -6.64
CA THR A 114 -6.46 -1.11 -7.85
C THR A 114 -5.00 -1.31 -7.54
N THR A 115 -4.33 -2.13 -8.35
CA THR A 115 -2.94 -2.55 -8.17
C THR A 115 -2.28 -2.72 -9.54
N THR A 116 -1.02 -3.16 -9.59
CA THR A 116 -0.33 -3.47 -10.84
C THR A 116 -0.16 -4.98 -11.04
N ARG A 117 -0.03 -5.41 -12.30
CA ARG A 117 0.41 -6.79 -12.61
C ARG A 117 1.74 -7.11 -11.97
N GLU A 118 2.64 -6.13 -11.87
CA GLU A 118 3.94 -6.31 -11.21
C GLU A 118 3.79 -6.69 -9.73
N THR A 119 2.89 -6.02 -9.00
CA THR A 119 2.57 -6.37 -7.61
C THR A 119 1.98 -7.78 -7.50
N LEU A 120 1.05 -8.15 -8.38
CA LEU A 120 0.43 -9.49 -8.38
C LEU A 120 1.40 -10.61 -8.77
N MET A 121 2.37 -10.31 -9.64
CA MET A 121 3.38 -11.23 -10.14
C MET A 121 4.74 -11.06 -9.46
N SER A 122 4.79 -10.36 -8.32
CA SER A 122 6.06 -10.03 -7.66
C SER A 122 6.83 -11.31 -7.30
N ASN A 123 8.15 -11.21 -7.10
CA ASN A 123 8.99 -12.37 -6.74
C ASN A 123 8.57 -13.06 -5.42
N LEU A 124 7.64 -12.47 -4.66
CA LEU A 124 7.00 -13.07 -3.50
C LEU A 124 6.00 -14.17 -3.90
N CYS A 125 5.48 -14.12 -5.14
CA CYS A 125 4.52 -15.04 -5.73
C CYS A 125 5.15 -16.25 -6.45
N ARG A 126 6.38 -16.65 -6.12
CA ARG A 126 7.07 -17.73 -6.85
C ARG A 126 6.40 -19.10 -6.65
N GLU A 127 5.93 -19.63 -7.79
CA GLU A 127 5.34 -20.95 -8.09
C GLU A 127 4.01 -21.28 -7.38
N ASN A 128 2.96 -21.51 -8.19
CA ASN A 128 1.62 -21.96 -7.79
C ASN A 128 0.77 -21.05 -6.88
N THR A 129 1.07 -19.76 -6.78
CA THR A 129 0.15 -18.82 -6.10
C THR A 129 -1.14 -18.61 -6.90
N TYR A 130 -2.22 -18.23 -6.20
CA TYR A 130 -3.48 -17.85 -6.85
C TYR A 130 -3.27 -16.77 -7.92
N PHE A 131 -2.46 -15.74 -7.61
CA PHE A 131 -2.21 -14.60 -8.48
C PHE A 131 -1.37 -14.93 -9.71
N ALA A 132 -0.42 -15.88 -9.59
CA ALA A 132 0.38 -16.33 -10.72
C ALA A 132 -0.45 -17.05 -11.80
N ASN A 133 -1.63 -17.57 -11.43
CA ASN A 133 -2.57 -18.26 -12.30
C ASN A 133 -3.77 -17.38 -12.70
N LEU A 134 -3.78 -16.10 -12.34
CA LEU A 134 -4.83 -15.19 -12.80
C LEU A 134 -4.69 -14.98 -14.30
N ASP A 135 -5.64 -15.56 -15.03
CA ASP A 135 -5.71 -15.48 -16.48
C ASP A 135 -5.92 -14.01 -16.87
N ASP A 136 -4.96 -13.43 -17.58
CA ASP A 136 -4.89 -12.00 -17.87
C ASP A 136 -5.96 -11.61 -18.90
N TYR A 137 -7.18 -11.34 -18.43
CA TYR A 137 -8.31 -10.98 -19.30
C TYR A 137 -8.95 -9.66 -18.87
N LYS A 138 -8.63 -8.64 -19.67
CA LYS A 138 -9.40 -7.41 -19.94
C LYS A 138 -10.58 -7.15 -18.99
N GLY A 139 -10.31 -6.44 -17.90
CA GLY A 139 -11.35 -5.86 -17.07
C GLY A 139 -11.06 -5.97 -15.58
N GLU A 140 -12.13 -6.05 -14.81
CA GLU A 140 -12.12 -6.21 -13.36
C GLU A 140 -12.10 -7.71 -13.01
N ILE A 141 -11.14 -8.14 -12.19
CA ILE A 141 -11.04 -9.51 -11.70
C ILE A 141 -11.85 -9.62 -10.41
N PHE A 142 -12.87 -10.48 -10.40
CA PHE A 142 -13.66 -10.72 -9.19
C PHE A 142 -13.03 -11.81 -8.32
N ILE A 143 -12.90 -11.52 -7.02
CA ILE A 143 -12.37 -12.41 -5.99
C ILE A 143 -13.43 -12.51 -4.89
N ASP A 144 -14.02 -13.69 -4.70
CA ASP A 144 -15.10 -13.92 -3.74
C ASP A 144 -14.57 -14.12 -2.30
N ARG A 145 -13.90 -13.08 -1.77
CA ARG A 145 -13.23 -13.09 -0.45
C ARG A 145 -13.55 -11.82 0.34
N ASP A 146 -13.15 -11.77 1.61
CA ASP A 146 -13.37 -10.58 2.44
C ASP A 146 -12.37 -9.45 2.08
N PRO A 147 -12.84 -8.30 1.60
CA PRO A 147 -11.96 -7.18 1.23
C PRO A 147 -11.13 -6.64 2.40
N LYS A 148 -11.65 -6.67 3.63
CA LYS A 148 -10.93 -6.15 4.80
C LYS A 148 -9.68 -6.96 5.10
N VAL A 149 -9.74 -8.27 4.93
CA VAL A 149 -8.59 -9.16 5.15
C VAL A 149 -7.68 -9.14 3.93
N PHE A 150 -8.26 -9.00 2.72
CA PHE A 150 -7.51 -8.92 1.48
C PHE A 150 -6.51 -7.74 1.43
N MET A 151 -6.79 -6.62 2.11
CA MET A 151 -5.82 -5.51 2.18
C MET A 151 -4.47 -5.96 2.75
N PHE A 152 -4.44 -6.85 3.74
CA PHE A 152 -3.19 -7.40 4.30
C PHE A 152 -2.44 -8.27 3.28
N ILE A 153 -3.17 -9.04 2.49
CA ILE A 153 -2.63 -9.83 1.38
C ILE A 153 -1.98 -8.91 0.36
N LEU A 154 -2.70 -7.86 -0.08
CA LEU A 154 -2.20 -6.92 -1.07
C LEU A 154 -1.00 -6.11 -0.56
N ASN A 155 -1.00 -5.70 0.70
CA ASN A 155 0.14 -5.01 1.32
C ASN A 155 1.39 -5.91 1.39
N TYR A 156 1.21 -7.19 1.71
CA TYR A 156 2.31 -8.14 1.63
C TYR A 156 2.87 -8.28 0.21
N LEU A 157 2.00 -8.32 -0.81
CA LEU A 157 2.44 -8.39 -2.21
C LEU A 157 3.24 -7.16 -2.67
N ARG A 158 2.92 -5.98 -2.13
CA ARG A 158 3.62 -4.71 -2.43
C ARG A 158 5.01 -4.66 -1.80
N ASP A 159 5.12 -5.02 -0.52
CA ASP A 159 6.31 -4.69 0.28
C ASP A 159 7.07 -5.91 0.82
N GLY A 160 6.51 -7.12 0.70
CA GLY A 160 7.03 -8.33 1.35
C GLY A 160 6.91 -8.34 2.87
N LYS A 161 6.21 -7.34 3.43
CA LYS A 161 5.94 -7.16 4.86
C LYS A 161 4.50 -6.73 5.04
N VAL A 162 3.96 -6.94 6.24
CA VAL A 162 2.60 -6.56 6.58
C VAL A 162 2.53 -6.10 8.03
N ALA A 163 1.75 -5.06 8.31
CA ALA A 163 1.41 -4.70 9.68
C ALA A 163 0.44 -5.75 10.25
N ILE A 164 0.90 -6.59 11.16
CA ILE A 164 0.09 -7.67 11.75
C ILE A 164 -0.75 -7.08 12.89
N PRO A 165 -2.10 -7.12 12.82
CA PRO A 165 -2.97 -6.62 13.88
C PRO A 165 -2.74 -7.36 15.20
N GLU A 166 -3.00 -6.74 16.35
CA GLU A 166 -2.92 -7.43 17.66
C GLU A 166 -4.09 -8.40 17.89
N ASP A 167 -5.23 -8.13 17.27
CA ASP A 167 -6.44 -8.94 17.39
C ASP A 167 -6.21 -10.35 16.82
N GLN A 168 -6.33 -11.36 17.69
CA GLN A 168 -6.11 -12.76 17.33
C GLN A 168 -7.10 -13.27 16.28
N PHE A 169 -8.36 -12.84 16.34
CA PHE A 169 -9.36 -13.24 15.35
C PHE A 169 -8.99 -12.70 13.97
N VAL A 170 -8.54 -11.45 13.87
CA VAL A 170 -8.05 -10.88 12.61
C VAL A 170 -6.79 -11.61 12.12
N ARG A 171 -5.84 -11.94 12.99
CA ARG A 171 -4.65 -12.73 12.62
C ARG A 171 -5.01 -14.08 12.02
N THR A 172 -5.88 -14.83 12.69
CA THR A 172 -6.36 -16.13 12.20
C THR A 172 -6.98 -15.99 10.81
N ARG A 173 -7.75 -14.93 10.56
CA ARG A 173 -8.33 -14.68 9.23
C ARG A 173 -7.27 -14.33 8.18
N ILE A 174 -6.28 -13.49 8.50
CA ILE A 174 -5.15 -13.19 7.60
C ILE A 174 -4.41 -14.48 7.25
N ARG A 175 -4.17 -15.33 8.23
CA ARG A 175 -3.52 -16.63 8.04
C ARG A 175 -4.31 -17.54 7.09
N GLN A 176 -5.63 -17.63 7.27
CA GLN A 176 -6.52 -18.41 6.39
C GLN A 176 -6.53 -17.88 4.95
N GLU A 177 -6.53 -16.55 4.77
CA GLU A 177 -6.40 -15.95 3.43
C GLU A 177 -5.02 -16.23 2.83
N ALA A 178 -3.95 -16.17 3.62
CA ALA A 178 -2.61 -16.52 3.15
C ALA A 178 -2.56 -17.97 2.63
N GLU A 179 -3.21 -18.92 3.30
CA GLU A 179 -3.34 -20.30 2.79
C GLU A 179 -4.16 -20.36 1.49
N TYR A 180 -5.31 -19.66 1.46
CA TYR A 180 -6.17 -19.62 0.26
C TYR A 180 -5.42 -19.11 -0.97
N PHE A 181 -4.61 -18.06 -0.83
CA PHE A 181 -3.81 -17.50 -1.90
C PHE A 181 -2.46 -18.20 -2.13
N CYS A 182 -2.18 -19.27 -1.36
CA CYS A 182 -0.95 -20.07 -1.37
C CYS A 182 0.31 -19.25 -1.06
N MET A 183 0.26 -18.46 0.01
CA MET A 183 1.31 -17.54 0.46
C MET A 183 1.97 -18.05 1.75
N ASP A 184 2.67 -19.17 1.66
CA ASP A 184 3.24 -19.91 2.80
C ASP A 184 4.14 -19.04 3.71
N LYS A 185 4.93 -18.14 3.11
CA LYS A 185 5.79 -17.21 3.85
C LYS A 185 4.98 -16.26 4.72
N LEU A 186 3.87 -15.74 4.20
CA LEU A 186 2.98 -14.87 4.97
C LEU A 186 2.30 -15.65 6.10
N ALA A 187 1.78 -16.84 5.83
CA ALA A 187 1.19 -17.70 6.86
C ALA A 187 2.19 -17.97 8.01
N THR A 188 3.43 -18.30 7.65
CA THR A 188 4.54 -18.51 8.59
C THR A 188 4.84 -17.25 9.41
N MET A 189 4.82 -16.06 8.80
CA MET A 189 5.00 -14.80 9.52
C MET A 189 3.89 -14.53 10.55
N ILE A 190 2.65 -14.89 10.24
CA ILE A 190 1.53 -14.77 11.18
C ILE A 190 1.71 -15.74 12.35
N ASP A 191 2.08 -17.00 12.08
CA ASP A 191 2.32 -18.02 13.12
C ASP A 191 3.40 -17.56 14.12
N PHE A 192 4.52 -17.03 13.63
CA PHE A 192 5.57 -16.50 14.51
C PHE A 192 5.12 -15.29 15.34
N ALA A 193 4.25 -14.44 14.80
CA ALA A 193 3.69 -13.30 15.53
C ALA A 193 2.71 -13.73 16.64
N GLU A 194 2.02 -14.87 16.48
CA GLU A 194 1.16 -15.47 17.51
C GLU A 194 1.95 -16.09 18.66
N GLU A 195 3.10 -16.71 18.37
CA GLU A 195 3.96 -17.36 19.36
C GLU A 195 4.82 -16.37 20.17
N GLY A 196 4.70 -15.07 19.93
CA GLY A 196 5.45 -14.02 20.64
C GLY A 196 6.95 -14.05 20.38
N ARG A 197 7.40 -14.69 19.29
CA ARG A 197 8.83 -14.73 18.93
C ARG A 197 9.28 -13.36 18.44
N THR A 198 10.00 -12.66 19.30
CA THR A 198 10.42 -11.25 19.15
C THR A 198 11.26 -10.98 17.88
N GLU A 199 11.92 -11.98 17.32
CA GLU A 199 12.77 -11.84 16.12
C GLU A 199 11.97 -11.45 14.85
N VAL A 200 10.65 -11.72 14.81
CA VAL A 200 9.74 -11.22 13.75
C VAL A 200 9.13 -9.86 14.14
N ILE A 201 9.04 -9.59 15.44
CA ILE A 201 8.52 -8.33 16.02
C ILE A 201 9.55 -7.19 15.90
N GLU A 202 10.85 -7.48 15.82
CA GLU A 202 11.91 -6.47 15.63
C GLU A 202 11.81 -5.74 14.28
N ALA A 203 11.10 -6.28 13.29
CA ALA A 203 10.77 -5.56 12.06
C ALA A 203 9.69 -4.46 12.27
N ILE A 204 8.99 -4.45 13.41
CA ILE A 204 7.82 -3.57 13.67
C ILE A 204 7.96 -2.75 14.98
N LYS A 205 8.69 -3.20 16.01
CA LYS A 205 8.96 -2.37 17.19
C LYS A 205 10.21 -1.49 17.01
N TRP A 206 10.08 -0.42 16.24
CA TRP A 206 11.03 0.70 16.31
C TRP A 206 10.50 1.74 17.31
N TYR A 207 11.01 1.73 18.54
CA TYR A 207 10.87 2.88 19.43
C TYR A 207 11.73 4.02 18.88
N PRO A 208 11.19 5.23 18.62
CA PRO A 208 12.05 6.40 18.67
C PRO A 208 12.55 6.51 20.12
N ALA A 209 13.86 6.61 20.30
CA ALA A 209 14.39 7.13 21.55
C ALA A 209 13.66 8.45 21.86
N PRO A 210 13.28 8.74 23.11
CA PRO A 210 12.79 10.06 23.46
C PRO A 210 13.86 11.06 23.00
N TYR A 211 13.40 12.06 22.26
CA TYR A 211 14.24 13.19 21.87
C TYR A 211 14.79 13.84 23.15
N ASP A 212 16.11 13.80 23.32
CA ASP A 212 16.85 14.75 24.15
C ASP A 212 17.18 16.00 23.32
#